data_AF-F0YQV0-F1
#
_entry.id   AF-F0YQV0-F1
#
_cell.length_a   1.000
_cell.length_b   1.000
_cell.length_c   1.000
_cell.angle_alpha   90.00
_cell.angle_beta   90.00
_cell.angle_gamma   90.00
#
_symmetry.space_group_name_H-M   'P 1'
#
loop_
_entity.id
_entity.type
_entity.pdbx_description
1 polymer ?
#
loop_
_entity_poly.entity_id
_entity_poly.type
_entity_poly.pdbx_seq_one_letter_code
_entity_poly.pdbx_strand_id
1 'polypeptide(L)'
;MPLSHTDPASDTAGLIEVVVRRTRGRSDSGENVFFASDGEETEALVGEFVGWWAAALAGKAPETPGAPCVGLADRLKSGTEAAHAEAENVAFVQLLLGGKAPLEGYVCLVAALRRIYGALEAAADARSDAGPVRAVSEGRADALRRAAALDADLAYYRRRDAALVGRAEAFALRSPATNSYVAHLDVLGDGSKTTAAGAEALVAHLYTRYLGDLSGGQILRRAVVRAYGLAPASGTTLDAGEGVAFYDFPRI
;
A
#
# COMPACT_ATOMS: atom_id res chain seq x y z
N MET A 1 -30.55 19.37 25.94
CA MET A 1 -29.47 18.42 25.62
C MET A 1 -29.29 18.40 24.11
N PRO A 2 -28.16 18.83 23.55
CA PRO A 2 -27.82 18.52 22.17
C PRO A 2 -26.85 17.34 22.13
N LEU A 3 -27.19 16.36 21.29
CA LEU A 3 -26.33 15.24 20.92
C LEU A 3 -25.19 15.78 20.06
N SER A 4 -23.95 15.56 20.50
CA SER A 4 -22.74 15.87 19.76
C SER A 4 -22.61 14.93 18.56
N HIS A 5 -22.66 15.49 17.35
CA HIS A 5 -22.21 14.84 16.13
C HIS A 5 -20.69 14.69 16.18
N THR A 6 -20.19 13.46 16.22
CA THR A 6 -18.81 13.14 15.89
C THR A 6 -18.68 12.95 14.37
N ASP A 7 -17.75 13.68 13.78
CA ASP A 7 -17.45 13.68 12.35
C ASP A 7 -16.56 12.46 12.01
N PRO A 8 -17.02 11.52 11.16
CA PRO A 8 -16.27 10.30 10.81
C PRO A 8 -15.01 10.57 9.96
N ALA A 9 -14.82 11.81 9.46
CA ALA A 9 -13.60 12.19 8.75
C ALA A 9 -12.40 12.43 9.69
N SER A 10 -12.62 12.53 11.01
CA SER A 10 -11.55 12.78 11.99
C SER A 10 -10.79 11.53 12.44
N ASP A 11 -11.33 10.33 12.22
CA ASP A 11 -10.79 9.09 12.80
C ASP A 11 -9.76 8.38 11.91
N THR A 12 -9.75 8.65 10.60
CA THR A 12 -8.77 8.03 9.67
C THR A 12 -7.41 8.72 9.70
N ALA A 13 -7.35 10.00 10.06
CA ALA A 13 -6.09 10.71 10.30
C ALA A 13 -5.44 10.31 11.64
N GLY A 14 -6.26 9.90 12.62
CA GLY A 14 -5.78 9.45 13.94
C GLY A 14 -5.01 8.13 13.89
N LEU A 15 -5.40 7.20 13.01
CA LEU A 15 -4.80 5.87 12.90
C LEU A 15 -3.35 5.87 12.38
N ILE A 16 -2.99 6.82 11.51
CA ILE A 16 -1.60 7.00 11.05
C ILE A 16 -0.76 7.68 12.15
N GLU A 17 -1.35 8.58 12.93
CA GLU A 17 -0.66 9.26 14.02
C GLU A 17 -0.29 8.30 15.17
N VAL A 18 -1.08 7.26 15.47
CA VAL A 18 -0.72 6.29 16.53
C VAL A 18 0.41 5.34 16.13
N VAL A 19 0.58 5.06 14.84
CA VAL A 19 1.72 4.26 14.34
C VAL A 19 3.02 5.07 14.41
N VAL A 20 2.96 6.38 14.19
CA VAL A 20 4.14 7.27 14.26
C VAL A 20 4.48 7.71 15.69
N ARG A 21 3.51 7.85 16.61
CA ARG A 21 3.78 8.29 17.99
C ARG A 21 4.35 7.20 18.92
N ARG A 22 4.15 5.91 18.62
CA ARG A 22 4.58 4.81 19.52
C ARG A 22 6.05 4.40 19.40
N THR A 23 6.82 5.03 18.51
CA THR A 23 8.28 4.83 18.39
C THR A 23 9.11 5.82 19.20
N ARG A 24 8.49 6.80 19.87
CA ARG A 24 9.18 7.61 20.88
C ARG A 24 9.10 6.92 22.23
N GLY A 25 10.15 6.17 22.56
CA GLY A 25 10.41 5.71 23.91
C GLY A 25 10.47 6.91 24.85
N ARG A 26 9.62 6.91 25.87
CA ARG A 26 9.70 7.83 27.00
C ARG A 26 10.85 7.34 27.89
N SER A 27 11.96 8.07 27.94
CA SER A 27 12.98 7.90 28.99
C SER A 27 12.66 8.82 30.17
N ASP A 28 12.82 8.31 31.38
CA ASP A 28 12.48 8.98 32.64
C ASP A 28 13.69 9.72 33.25
N SER A 29 14.60 10.23 32.41
CA SER A 29 15.71 11.08 32.84
C SER A 29 15.96 12.15 31.79
N GLY A 30 15.69 13.40 32.16
CA GLY A 30 15.67 14.56 31.27
C GLY A 30 17.05 15.05 30.85
N GLU A 31 17.80 14.24 30.10
CA GLU A 31 19.00 14.68 29.38
C GLU A 31 19.00 14.17 27.93
N ASN A 32 19.28 15.08 26.99
CA ASN A 32 19.42 14.78 25.57
C ASN A 32 20.73 14.03 25.33
N VAL A 33 20.66 12.77 24.92
CA VAL A 33 21.83 12.03 24.42
C VAL A 33 21.65 11.77 22.92
N PHE A 34 22.49 12.41 22.11
CA PHE A 34 22.69 12.06 20.71
C PHE A 34 23.48 10.75 20.64
N PHE A 35 22.92 9.71 20.04
CA PHE A 35 23.70 8.60 19.52
C PHE A 35 23.59 8.63 17.99
N ALA A 36 24.68 9.01 17.34
CA ALA A 36 24.92 8.66 15.95
C ALA A 36 25.27 7.17 15.91
N SER A 37 24.56 6.39 15.09
CA SER A 37 24.98 5.02 14.75
C SER A 37 25.61 5.05 13.36
N ASP A 38 26.83 4.53 13.28
CA ASP A 38 27.71 4.58 12.11
C ASP A 38 27.17 3.77 10.91
N GLY A 39 27.45 4.29 9.70
CA GLY A 39 26.90 3.82 8.43
C GLY A 39 27.26 2.39 7.99
N GLU A 40 28.09 1.65 8.73
CA GLU A 40 28.44 0.26 8.41
C GLU A 40 27.39 -0.77 8.90
N GLU A 41 26.65 -0.48 9.97
CA GLU A 41 25.59 -1.37 10.47
C GLU A 41 24.36 -1.40 9.54
N THR A 42 24.13 -0.31 8.79
CA THR A 42 22.99 -0.20 7.87
C THR A 42 23.21 -1.04 6.61
N GLU A 43 24.44 -1.15 6.12
CA GLU A 43 24.82 -1.97 4.96
C GLU A 43 24.78 -3.48 5.29
N ALA A 44 25.19 -3.88 6.50
CA ALA A 44 25.18 -5.28 6.94
C ALA A 44 23.75 -5.84 7.09
N LEU A 45 22.82 -5.03 7.60
CA LEU A 45 21.41 -5.38 7.78
C LEU A 45 20.65 -5.53 6.45
N VAL A 46 21.02 -4.74 5.44
CA VAL A 46 20.46 -4.86 4.09
C VAL A 46 20.94 -6.15 3.41
N GLY A 47 22.20 -6.56 3.65
CA GLY A 47 22.76 -7.82 3.17
C GLY A 47 22.06 -9.07 3.74
N GLU A 48 21.81 -9.10 5.05
CA GLU A 48 21.07 -10.20 5.70
C GLU A 48 19.60 -10.28 5.26
N PHE A 49 18.96 -9.13 5.03
CA PHE A 49 17.60 -9.04 4.52
C PHE A 49 17.44 -9.59 3.09
N VAL A 50 18.38 -9.27 2.19
CA VAL A 50 18.39 -9.82 0.82
C VAL A 50 18.67 -11.34 0.83
N GLY A 51 19.51 -11.81 1.76
CA GLY A 51 19.81 -13.23 1.95
C GLY A 51 18.63 -14.05 2.45
N TRP A 52 17.89 -13.55 3.45
CA TRP A 52 16.68 -14.22 3.98
C TRP A 52 15.54 -14.26 2.94
N TRP A 53 15.37 -13.17 2.18
CA TRP A 53 14.37 -13.07 1.12
C TRP A 53 14.66 -14.01 -0.07
N ALA A 54 15.93 -14.19 -0.45
CA ALA A 54 16.33 -15.15 -1.48
C ALA A 54 16.17 -16.62 -1.04
N ALA A 55 16.38 -16.92 0.24
CA ALA A 55 16.20 -18.26 0.81
C ALA A 55 14.71 -18.66 0.93
N ALA A 56 13.80 -17.70 1.13
CA ALA A 56 12.36 -17.96 1.12
C ALA A 56 11.82 -18.38 -0.27
N LEU A 57 12.51 -17.99 -1.35
CA LEU A 57 12.23 -18.47 -2.72
C LEU A 57 12.90 -19.81 -3.04
N ALA A 58 13.93 -20.20 -2.29
CA ALA A 58 14.69 -21.44 -2.48
C ALA A 58 14.62 -22.30 -1.21
N GLY A 59 13.50 -22.98 -0.99
CA GLY A 59 13.14 -23.64 0.27
C GLY A 59 14.17 -24.63 0.85
N LYS A 60 15.08 -24.13 1.69
CA LYS A 60 15.72 -24.82 2.83
C LYS A 60 16.50 -23.82 3.70
N ALA A 61 16.16 -23.76 4.99
CA ALA A 61 16.82 -22.91 5.98
C ALA A 61 18.07 -23.57 6.59
N PRO A 62 19.09 -22.80 7.01
CA PRO A 62 19.96 -23.17 8.11
C PRO A 62 19.56 -22.43 9.39
N GLU A 63 19.55 -23.15 10.51
CA GLU A 63 19.37 -22.59 11.85
C GLU A 63 20.67 -21.97 12.36
N THR A 64 20.60 -20.82 13.02
CA THR A 64 21.53 -20.46 14.10
C THR A 64 20.80 -19.58 15.13
N PRO A 65 20.96 -19.83 16.45
CA PRO A 65 20.16 -19.20 17.49
C PRO A 65 20.81 -17.96 18.09
N GLY A 66 20.07 -16.85 18.07
CA GLY A 66 20.28 -15.63 18.85
C GLY A 66 18.94 -14.90 18.96
N ALA A 67 18.58 -14.39 20.15
CA ALA A 67 17.24 -13.86 20.44
C ALA A 67 16.81 -12.76 19.43
N PRO A 68 15.56 -12.81 18.90
CA PRO A 68 15.19 -12.03 17.72
C PRO A 68 14.98 -10.56 18.04
N CYS A 69 15.90 -9.72 17.56
CA CYS A 69 15.65 -8.29 17.37
C CYS A 69 14.57 -8.15 16.29
N VAL A 70 13.33 -7.78 16.66
CA VAL A 70 12.21 -7.70 15.70
C VAL A 70 12.50 -6.63 14.64
N GLY A 71 12.60 -7.03 13.37
CA GLY A 71 12.93 -6.15 12.25
C GLY A 71 11.83 -5.14 11.91
N LEU A 72 12.14 -4.10 11.11
CA LEU A 72 11.17 -3.06 10.74
C LEU A 72 9.91 -3.64 10.07
N ALA A 73 10.07 -4.64 9.20
CA ALA A 73 8.94 -5.30 8.53
C ALA A 73 8.01 -6.02 9.51
N ASP A 74 8.56 -6.69 10.52
CA ASP A 74 7.78 -7.35 11.57
C ASP A 74 7.07 -6.32 12.46
N ARG A 75 7.76 -5.21 12.77
CA ARG A 75 7.15 -4.10 13.52
C ARG A 75 6.03 -3.43 12.74
N LEU A 76 6.17 -3.25 11.42
CA LEU A 76 5.10 -2.72 10.56
C LEU A 76 3.94 -3.71 10.45
N LYS A 77 4.22 -5.01 10.30
CA LYS A 77 3.22 -6.07 10.27
C LYS A 77 2.41 -6.07 11.56
N SER A 78 3.05 -6.29 12.71
CA SER A 78 2.38 -6.32 14.01
C SER A 78 1.76 -4.98 14.39
N GLY A 79 2.39 -3.86 14.00
CA GLY A 79 1.86 -2.52 14.23
C GLY A 79 0.60 -2.19 13.41
N THR A 80 0.35 -2.91 12.32
CA THR A 80 -0.81 -2.68 11.43
C THR A 80 -1.86 -3.78 11.50
N GLU A 81 -1.67 -4.84 12.29
CA GLU A 81 -2.60 -5.97 12.42
C GLU A 81 -4.05 -5.52 12.74
N ALA A 82 -4.22 -4.59 13.69
CA ALA A 82 -5.55 -4.10 14.05
C ALA A 82 -6.22 -3.31 12.90
N ALA A 83 -5.47 -2.42 12.25
CA ALA A 83 -5.96 -1.65 11.10
C ALA A 83 -6.23 -2.55 9.88
N HIS A 84 -5.43 -3.62 9.71
CA HIS A 84 -5.63 -4.63 8.67
C HIS A 84 -6.94 -5.39 8.91
N ALA A 85 -7.18 -5.86 10.14
CA ALA A 85 -8.43 -6.54 10.49
C ALA A 85 -9.66 -5.64 10.31
N GLU A 86 -9.57 -4.35 10.65
CA GLU A 86 -10.66 -3.39 10.41
C GLU A 86 -10.92 -3.19 8.91
N ALA A 87 -9.86 -3.04 8.10
CA ALA A 87 -9.97 -2.88 6.66
C ALA A 87 -10.62 -4.09 5.98
N GLU A 88 -10.36 -5.31 6.45
CA GLU A 88 -11.03 -6.52 5.96
C GLU A 88 -12.53 -6.52 6.28
N ASN A 89 -12.94 -5.94 7.41
CA ASN A 89 -14.33 -5.89 7.84
C ASN A 89 -15.18 -4.79 7.18
N VAL A 90 -14.57 -3.95 6.33
CA VAL A 90 -15.32 -2.96 5.55
C VAL A 90 -16.33 -3.68 4.64
N ALA A 91 -17.60 -3.27 4.73
CA ALA A 91 -18.71 -3.93 4.04
C ALA A 91 -18.47 -4.11 2.52
N PHE A 92 -17.84 -3.14 1.87
CA PHE A 92 -17.49 -3.24 0.46
C PHE A 92 -16.44 -4.33 0.18
N VAL A 93 -15.41 -4.46 1.03
CA VAL A 93 -14.38 -5.49 0.90
C VAL A 93 -14.99 -6.88 1.09
N GLN A 94 -15.87 -7.04 2.07
CA GLN A 94 -16.62 -8.28 2.30
C GLN A 94 -17.51 -8.65 1.10
N LEU A 95 -18.22 -7.68 0.53
CA LEU A 95 -19.01 -7.88 -0.68
C LEU A 95 -18.13 -8.30 -1.87
N LEU A 96 -16.95 -7.67 -2.02
CA LEU A 96 -16.02 -7.96 -3.10
C LEU A 96 -15.44 -9.38 -2.97
N LEU A 97 -14.95 -9.74 -1.78
CA LEU A 97 -14.45 -11.08 -1.47
C LEU A 97 -15.52 -12.16 -1.66
N GLY A 98 -16.76 -11.86 -1.29
CA GLY A 98 -17.93 -12.73 -1.50
C GLY A 98 -18.43 -12.78 -2.95
N GLY A 99 -17.85 -12.01 -3.87
CA GLY A 99 -18.27 -11.94 -5.28
C GLY A 99 -19.64 -11.29 -5.50
N LYS A 100 -20.10 -10.49 -4.54
CA LYS A 100 -21.42 -9.82 -4.54
C LYS A 100 -21.34 -8.32 -4.78
N ALA A 101 -20.14 -7.75 -4.81
CA ALA A 101 -19.96 -6.33 -5.10
C ALA A 101 -20.42 -6.01 -6.54
N PRO A 102 -21.24 -4.97 -6.74
CA PRO A 102 -21.59 -4.51 -8.09
C PRO A 102 -20.34 -4.11 -8.89
N LEU A 103 -20.35 -4.37 -10.20
CA LEU A 103 -19.25 -4.01 -11.10
C LEU A 103 -18.95 -2.51 -11.01
N GLU A 104 -19.99 -1.68 -10.90
CA GLU A 104 -19.85 -0.24 -10.79
C GLU A 104 -19.05 0.17 -9.55
N GLY A 105 -19.27 -0.52 -8.43
CA GLY A 105 -18.51 -0.30 -7.21
C GLY A 105 -17.03 -0.65 -7.39
N TYR A 106 -16.74 -1.75 -8.09
CA TYR A 106 -15.37 -2.14 -8.40
C TYR A 106 -14.68 -1.14 -9.35
N VAL A 107 -15.34 -0.68 -10.41
CA VAL A 107 -14.74 0.31 -11.31
C VAL A 107 -14.52 1.66 -10.60
N CYS A 108 -15.40 2.05 -9.68
CA CYS A 108 -15.17 3.20 -8.79
C CYS A 108 -13.92 3.00 -7.90
N LEU A 109 -13.71 1.81 -7.35
CA LEU A 109 -12.50 1.48 -6.61
C LEU A 109 -11.26 1.61 -7.51
N VAL A 110 -11.27 1.02 -8.70
CA VAL A 110 -10.15 1.10 -9.66
C VAL A 110 -9.81 2.55 -10.00
N ALA A 111 -10.81 3.39 -10.27
CA ALA A 111 -10.62 4.82 -10.54
C ALA A 111 -10.03 5.59 -9.34
N ALA A 112 -10.47 5.28 -8.11
CA ALA A 112 -9.92 5.86 -6.90
C ALA A 112 -8.47 5.42 -6.65
N LEU A 113 -8.18 4.12 -6.81
CA LEU A 113 -6.83 3.58 -6.71
C LEU A 113 -5.91 4.22 -7.74
N ARG A 114 -6.36 4.43 -8.98
CA ARG A 114 -5.54 5.08 -10.01
C ARG A 114 -5.02 6.46 -9.59
N ARG A 115 -5.86 7.25 -8.90
CA ARG A 115 -5.46 8.55 -8.34
C ARG A 115 -4.45 8.38 -7.21
N ILE A 116 -4.71 7.46 -6.28
CA ILE A 116 -3.84 7.19 -5.13
C ILE A 116 -2.47 6.69 -5.57
N TYR A 117 -2.38 5.69 -6.44
CA TYR A 117 -1.10 5.17 -6.94
C TYR A 117 -0.36 6.19 -7.81
N GLY A 118 -1.08 7.01 -8.58
CA GLY A 118 -0.47 8.11 -9.31
C GLY A 118 0.28 9.08 -8.38
N ALA A 119 -0.34 9.46 -7.27
CA ALA A 119 0.28 10.33 -6.26
C ALA A 119 1.39 9.62 -5.47
N LEU A 120 1.16 8.37 -5.05
CA LEU A 120 2.12 7.57 -4.29
C LEU A 120 3.43 7.38 -5.07
N GLU A 121 3.29 7.02 -6.34
CA GLU A 121 4.43 6.76 -7.21
C GLU A 121 5.16 8.06 -7.58
N ALA A 122 4.44 9.16 -7.82
CA ALA A 122 5.06 10.47 -8.04
C ALA A 122 5.81 10.96 -6.79
N ALA A 123 5.27 10.75 -5.59
CA ALA A 123 5.93 11.07 -4.34
C ALA A 123 7.20 10.22 -4.14
N ALA A 124 7.16 8.93 -4.46
CA ALA A 124 8.32 8.05 -4.42
C ALA A 124 9.42 8.51 -5.38
N ASP A 125 9.06 8.92 -6.60
CA ASP A 125 10.01 9.45 -7.59
C ASP A 125 10.65 10.75 -7.09
N ALA A 126 9.85 11.67 -6.53
CA ALA A 126 10.31 12.96 -6.00
C ALA A 126 11.17 12.86 -4.73
N ARG A 127 11.16 11.70 -4.05
CA ARG A 127 11.91 11.42 -2.82
C ARG A 127 12.91 10.28 -3.03
N SER A 128 13.21 9.90 -4.26
CA SER A 128 14.03 8.73 -4.60
C SER A 128 15.48 8.82 -4.10
N ASP A 129 15.98 10.02 -3.82
CA ASP A 129 17.30 10.29 -3.25
C ASP A 129 17.32 10.25 -1.70
N ALA A 130 16.15 10.34 -1.06
CA ALA A 130 16.04 10.27 0.39
C ALA A 130 16.37 8.84 0.86
N GLY A 131 17.35 8.71 1.77
CA GLY A 131 17.87 7.42 2.25
C GLY A 131 16.81 6.35 2.53
N PRO A 132 15.76 6.63 3.33
CA PRO A 132 14.69 5.65 3.61
C PRO A 132 13.92 5.19 2.37
N VAL A 133 13.56 6.12 1.47
CA VAL A 133 12.80 5.81 0.25
C VAL A 133 13.66 5.07 -0.76
N ARG A 134 14.91 5.51 -0.92
CA ARG A 134 15.92 4.82 -1.74
C ARG A 134 16.09 3.37 -1.30
N ALA A 135 16.28 3.13 -0.01
CA ALA A 135 16.52 1.79 0.54
C ALA A 135 15.41 0.77 0.20
N VAL A 136 14.16 1.22 0.05
CA VAL A 136 13.03 0.32 -0.27
C VAL A 136 12.68 0.28 -1.76
N SER A 137 13.12 1.28 -2.54
CA SER A 137 12.73 1.42 -3.95
C SER A 137 13.83 0.95 -4.91
N GLU A 138 15.09 1.01 -4.50
CA GLU A 138 16.24 0.71 -5.33
C GLU A 138 16.17 -0.73 -5.89
N GLY A 139 16.23 -0.84 -7.22
CA GLY A 139 16.16 -2.12 -7.94
C GLY A 139 14.79 -2.81 -8.00
N ARG A 140 13.75 -2.31 -7.30
CA ARG A 140 12.42 -2.96 -7.23
C ARG A 140 11.25 -2.05 -7.59
N ALA A 141 11.44 -0.73 -7.64
CA ALA A 141 10.37 0.24 -7.87
C ALA A 141 9.54 -0.10 -9.11
N ASP A 142 10.19 -0.34 -10.24
CA ASP A 142 9.51 -0.64 -11.52
C ASP A 142 8.63 -1.89 -11.45
N ALA A 143 9.07 -2.92 -10.75
CA ALA A 143 8.31 -4.17 -10.62
C ALA A 143 7.02 -3.98 -9.80
N LEU A 144 7.00 -2.99 -8.90
CA LEU A 144 5.90 -2.73 -7.98
C LEU A 144 4.92 -1.65 -8.46
N ARG A 145 5.31 -0.76 -9.39
CA ARG A 145 4.41 0.31 -9.90
C ARG A 145 3.11 -0.25 -10.46
N ARG A 146 2.00 0.39 -10.13
CA ARG A 146 0.62 -0.03 -10.43
C ARG A 146 -0.15 0.97 -11.28
N ALA A 147 0.25 2.24 -11.35
CA ALA A 147 -0.50 3.27 -12.05
C ALA A 147 -0.80 2.92 -13.52
N ALA A 148 0.18 2.40 -14.25
CA ALA A 148 0.00 1.96 -15.64
C ALA A 148 -0.95 0.76 -15.77
N ALA A 149 -0.91 -0.18 -14.82
CA ALA A 149 -1.82 -1.32 -14.80
C ALA A 149 -3.26 -0.88 -14.52
N LEU A 150 -3.45 0.08 -13.62
CA LEU A 150 -4.75 0.71 -13.35
C LEU A 150 -5.28 1.48 -14.56
N ASP A 151 -4.40 2.14 -15.34
CA ASP A 151 -4.80 2.76 -16.62
C ASP A 151 -5.28 1.71 -17.62
N ALA A 152 -4.61 0.56 -17.71
CA ALA A 152 -5.02 -0.54 -18.57
C ALA A 152 -6.39 -1.13 -18.15
N ASP A 153 -6.64 -1.27 -16.85
CA ASP A 153 -7.93 -1.73 -16.32
C ASP A 153 -9.05 -0.74 -16.62
N LEU A 154 -8.83 0.56 -16.41
CA LEU A 154 -9.82 1.59 -16.79
C LEU A 154 -10.07 1.60 -18.30
N ALA A 155 -9.04 1.42 -19.13
CA ALA A 155 -9.19 1.32 -20.57
C ALA A 155 -10.01 0.09 -20.98
N TYR A 156 -9.82 -1.05 -20.32
CA TYR A 156 -10.63 -2.24 -20.53
C TYR A 156 -12.11 -1.99 -20.22
N TYR A 157 -12.42 -1.45 -19.04
CA TYR A 157 -13.81 -1.16 -18.67
C TYR A 157 -14.43 -0.10 -19.58
N ARG A 158 -13.65 0.88 -20.05
CA ARG A 158 -14.12 1.93 -20.95
C ARG A 158 -14.53 1.39 -22.32
N ARG A 159 -13.85 0.35 -22.83
CA ARG A 159 -14.25 -0.33 -24.07
C ARG A 159 -15.60 -1.05 -23.93
N ARG A 160 -15.97 -1.47 -22.71
CA ARG A 160 -17.22 -2.19 -22.43
C ARG A 160 -18.37 -1.23 -22.10
N ASP A 161 -18.10 -0.21 -21.30
CA ASP A 161 -19.05 0.84 -20.93
C ASP A 161 -18.32 2.14 -20.59
N ALA A 162 -18.25 3.05 -21.57
CA ALA A 162 -17.61 4.35 -21.41
C ALA A 162 -18.35 5.26 -20.42
N ALA A 163 -19.67 5.16 -20.33
CA ALA A 163 -20.47 5.97 -19.42
C ALA A 163 -20.23 5.55 -17.97
N LEU A 164 -20.08 4.25 -17.71
CA LEU A 164 -19.68 3.73 -16.41
C LEU A 164 -18.33 4.29 -15.97
N VAL A 165 -17.30 4.18 -16.82
CA VAL A 165 -15.97 4.68 -16.45
C VAL A 165 -15.99 6.19 -16.22
N GLY A 166 -16.73 6.95 -17.05
CA GLY A 166 -16.91 8.40 -16.83
C GLY A 166 -17.55 8.71 -15.47
N ARG A 167 -18.54 7.94 -15.03
CA ARG A 167 -19.13 8.10 -13.68
C ARG A 167 -18.16 7.73 -12.57
N ALA A 168 -17.37 6.67 -12.75
CA ALA A 168 -16.38 6.22 -11.78
C ALA A 168 -15.23 7.23 -11.60
N GLU A 169 -14.70 7.78 -12.69
CA GLU A 169 -13.69 8.84 -12.66
C GLU A 169 -14.23 10.11 -12.00
N ALA A 170 -15.47 10.50 -12.32
CA ALA A 170 -16.13 11.63 -11.71
C ALA A 170 -16.40 11.40 -10.20
N PHE A 171 -16.72 10.17 -9.79
CA PHE A 171 -16.83 9.78 -8.39
C PHE A 171 -15.48 9.91 -7.68
N ALA A 172 -14.41 9.33 -8.25
CA ALA A 172 -13.07 9.37 -7.67
C ALA A 172 -12.54 10.81 -7.53
N LEU A 173 -12.87 11.71 -8.47
CA LEU A 173 -12.50 13.12 -8.41
C LEU A 173 -13.23 13.90 -7.30
N ARG A 174 -14.47 13.52 -6.97
CA ARG A 174 -15.27 14.18 -5.91
C ARG A 174 -15.14 13.52 -4.55
N SER A 175 -14.56 12.32 -4.47
CA SER A 175 -14.40 11.56 -3.24
C SER A 175 -13.49 12.29 -2.24
N PRO A 176 -14.01 12.73 -1.07
CA PRO A 176 -13.20 13.40 -0.06
C PRO A 176 -12.07 12.52 0.46
N ALA A 177 -12.34 11.21 0.64
CA ALA A 177 -11.35 10.25 1.11
C ALA A 177 -10.19 10.08 0.10
N THR A 178 -10.51 9.94 -1.18
CA THR A 178 -9.49 9.83 -2.24
C THR A 178 -8.65 11.10 -2.35
N ASN A 179 -9.31 12.26 -2.31
CA ASN A 179 -8.61 13.55 -2.42
C ASN A 179 -7.75 13.84 -1.19
N SER A 180 -8.21 13.50 0.02
CA SER A 180 -7.42 13.62 1.24
C SER A 180 -6.15 12.76 1.19
N TYR A 181 -6.28 11.51 0.72
CA TYR A 181 -5.12 10.62 0.59
C TYR A 181 -4.14 11.15 -0.47
N VAL A 182 -4.62 11.54 -1.65
CA VAL A 182 -3.76 12.13 -2.69
C VAL A 182 -3.04 13.37 -2.17
N ALA A 183 -3.75 14.31 -1.53
CA ALA A 183 -3.15 15.52 -0.98
C ALA A 183 -2.10 15.21 0.09
N HIS A 184 -2.32 14.18 0.91
CA HIS A 184 -1.33 13.74 1.88
C HIS A 184 -0.05 13.23 1.21
N LEU A 185 -0.19 12.39 0.18
CA LEU A 185 0.95 11.87 -0.59
C LEU A 185 1.70 12.99 -1.32
N ASP A 186 1.00 13.97 -1.87
CA ASP A 186 1.60 15.14 -2.51
C ASP A 186 2.44 15.96 -1.52
N VAL A 187 1.97 16.10 -0.27
CA VAL A 187 2.76 16.73 0.80
C VAL A 187 4.01 15.91 1.11
N LEU A 188 3.90 14.59 1.24
CA LEU A 188 5.05 13.70 1.50
C LEU A 188 6.08 13.70 0.36
N GLY A 189 5.64 13.85 -0.89
CA GLY A 189 6.52 13.99 -2.05
C GLY A 189 7.26 15.32 -2.11
N ASP A 190 6.69 16.39 -1.53
CA ASP A 190 7.30 17.71 -1.51
C ASP A 190 8.29 17.86 -0.35
N GLY A 191 9.58 17.77 -0.69
CA GLY A 191 10.66 17.91 0.29
C GLY A 191 10.85 19.28 0.91
N SER A 192 10.24 20.33 0.34
CA SER A 192 10.22 21.63 0.99
C SER A 192 9.19 21.70 2.11
N LYS A 193 8.20 20.80 2.09
CA LYS A 193 7.09 20.73 3.05
C LYS A 193 7.30 19.68 4.13
N THR A 194 8.31 18.82 4.01
CA THR A 194 8.50 17.67 4.89
C THR A 194 9.95 17.45 5.31
N THR A 195 10.13 16.93 6.52
CA THR A 195 11.43 16.60 7.10
C THR A 195 11.84 15.16 6.75
N ALA A 196 12.96 14.67 7.30
CA ALA A 196 13.34 13.25 7.19
C ALA A 196 12.20 12.30 7.61
N ALA A 197 11.40 12.67 8.61
CA ALA A 197 10.22 11.91 9.03
C ALA A 197 9.14 11.79 7.94
N GLY A 198 9.09 12.71 6.98
CA GLY A 198 8.19 12.60 5.82
C GLY A 198 8.61 11.50 4.86
N ALA A 199 9.91 11.32 4.65
CA ALA A 199 10.43 10.22 3.84
C ALA A 199 10.14 8.86 4.50
N GLU A 200 10.27 8.76 5.83
CA GLU A 200 9.89 7.57 6.60
C GLU A 200 8.38 7.28 6.52
N ALA A 201 7.54 8.32 6.61
CA ALA A 201 6.10 8.18 6.45
C ALA A 201 5.73 7.70 5.03
N LEU A 202 6.43 8.18 3.99
CA LEU A 202 6.24 7.71 2.62
C LEU A 202 6.59 6.23 2.47
N VAL A 203 7.67 5.76 3.12
CA VAL A 203 8.01 4.33 3.19
C VAL A 203 6.86 3.51 3.79
N ALA A 204 6.21 4.01 4.85
CA ALA A 204 5.05 3.33 5.42
C ALA A 204 3.90 3.18 4.42
N HIS A 205 3.62 4.22 3.60
CA HIS A 205 2.60 4.13 2.55
C HIS A 205 2.97 3.13 1.44
N LEU A 206 4.22 3.14 0.99
CA LEU A 206 4.72 2.17 -0.01
C LEU A 206 4.59 0.74 0.52
N TYR A 207 4.97 0.52 1.79
CA TYR A 207 4.81 -0.75 2.47
C TYR A 207 3.35 -1.19 2.50
N THR A 208 2.45 -0.35 3.03
CA THR A 208 1.03 -0.70 3.19
C THR A 208 0.37 -1.05 1.86
N ARG A 209 0.68 -0.30 0.79
CA ARG A 209 0.07 -0.53 -0.52
C ARG A 209 0.67 -1.74 -1.23
N TYR A 210 1.97 -1.72 -1.51
CA TYR A 210 2.59 -2.76 -2.33
C TYR A 210 2.57 -4.14 -1.66
N LEU A 211 2.81 -4.22 -0.35
CA LEU A 211 2.76 -5.51 0.33
C LEU A 211 1.32 -6.04 0.44
N GLY A 212 0.35 -5.14 0.63
CA GLY A 212 -1.07 -5.48 0.61
C GLY A 212 -1.49 -6.09 -0.73
N ASP A 213 -1.01 -5.54 -1.85
CA ASP A 213 -1.32 -6.02 -3.20
C ASP A 213 -0.69 -7.39 -3.51
N LEU A 214 0.55 -7.61 -3.04
CA LEU A 214 1.26 -8.89 -3.22
C LEU A 214 0.68 -10.01 -2.35
N SER A 215 0.05 -9.67 -1.23
CA SER A 215 -0.55 -10.63 -0.31
C SER A 215 -2.07 -10.75 -0.53
N GLY A 216 -2.86 -9.91 0.14
CA GLY A 216 -4.33 -9.94 0.07
C GLY A 216 -4.88 -9.61 -1.32
N GLY A 217 -4.15 -8.82 -2.12
CA GLY A 217 -4.52 -8.48 -3.49
C GLY A 217 -4.72 -9.71 -4.38
N GLN A 218 -3.99 -10.80 -4.15
CA GLN A 218 -4.17 -12.04 -4.91
C GLN A 218 -5.50 -12.76 -4.61
N ILE A 219 -5.99 -12.62 -3.37
CA ILE A 219 -7.33 -13.11 -2.99
C ILE A 219 -8.40 -12.25 -3.66
N LEU A 220 -8.24 -10.93 -3.61
CA LEU A 220 -9.15 -9.98 -4.27
C LEU A 220 -9.20 -10.21 -5.79
N ARG A 221 -8.06 -10.41 -6.44
CA ARG A 221 -7.96 -10.75 -7.87
C ARG A 221 -8.87 -11.92 -8.22
N ARG A 222 -8.74 -13.04 -7.50
CA ARG A 222 -9.56 -14.23 -7.75
C ARG A 222 -11.05 -13.96 -7.52
N ALA A 223 -11.40 -13.14 -6.53
CA ALA A 223 -12.79 -12.76 -6.27
C ALA A 223 -13.37 -11.92 -7.41
N VAL A 224 -12.64 -10.90 -7.87
CA VAL A 224 -13.01 -10.01 -8.99
C VAL A 224 -13.17 -10.80 -10.30
N VAL A 225 -12.19 -11.65 -10.63
CA VAL A 225 -12.22 -12.46 -11.86
C VAL A 225 -13.47 -13.35 -11.90
N ARG A 226 -13.82 -13.98 -10.77
CA ARG A 226 -15.05 -14.78 -10.66
C ARG A 226 -16.31 -13.92 -10.73
N ALA A 227 -16.36 -12.83 -9.96
CA ALA A 227 -17.55 -11.98 -9.83
C ALA A 227 -17.99 -11.38 -11.17
N TYR A 228 -17.03 -11.02 -12.02
CA TYR A 228 -17.30 -10.30 -13.28
C TYR A 228 -16.99 -11.11 -14.54
N GLY A 229 -16.74 -12.42 -14.40
CA GLY A 229 -16.53 -13.32 -15.54
C GLY A 229 -15.36 -12.90 -16.42
N LEU A 230 -14.22 -12.53 -15.82
CA LEU A 230 -13.05 -12.04 -16.53
C LEU A 230 -12.12 -13.15 -17.03
N ALA A 231 -12.40 -14.40 -16.66
CA ALA A 231 -11.64 -15.55 -17.16
C ALA A 231 -11.84 -15.71 -18.67
N PRO A 232 -10.77 -16.01 -19.44
CA PRO A 232 -10.91 -16.29 -20.86
C PRO A 232 -11.73 -17.57 -21.07
N ALA A 233 -12.42 -17.67 -22.21
CA ALA A 233 -13.37 -18.76 -22.50
C ALA A 233 -12.76 -20.17 -22.43
N SER A 234 -11.45 -20.30 -22.64
CA SER A 234 -10.70 -21.56 -22.60
C SER A 234 -9.73 -21.67 -21.41
N GLY A 235 -9.77 -20.74 -20.46
CA GLY A 235 -8.81 -20.69 -19.36
C GLY A 235 -9.44 -20.63 -17.98
N THR A 236 -8.58 -20.55 -16.98
CA THR A 236 -8.91 -20.47 -15.56
C THR A 236 -8.96 -19.02 -15.09
N THR A 237 -9.34 -18.81 -13.83
CA THR A 237 -9.26 -17.48 -13.20
C THR A 237 -7.83 -16.92 -13.13
N LEU A 238 -6.80 -17.76 -13.26
CA LEU A 238 -5.40 -17.32 -13.28
C LEU A 238 -5.05 -16.66 -14.63
N ASP A 239 -5.70 -17.06 -15.71
CA ASP A 239 -5.42 -16.61 -17.08
C ASP A 239 -6.08 -15.26 -17.44
N ALA A 240 -6.84 -14.67 -16.51
CA ALA A 240 -7.44 -13.35 -16.69
C ALA A 240 -6.39 -12.24 -16.53
N GLY A 241 -6.17 -11.44 -17.56
CA GLY A 241 -5.24 -10.29 -17.50
C GLY A 241 -5.88 -8.93 -17.72
N GLU A 242 -7.00 -8.85 -18.47
CA GLU A 242 -7.67 -7.57 -18.71
C GLU A 242 -8.74 -7.26 -17.65
N GLY A 243 -8.75 -6.02 -17.16
CA GLY A 243 -9.69 -5.57 -16.12
C GLY A 243 -9.24 -5.93 -14.69
N VAL A 244 -8.12 -6.63 -14.55
CA VAL A 244 -7.48 -7.01 -13.27
C VAL A 244 -5.96 -6.87 -13.30
N ALA A 245 -5.40 -6.17 -14.30
CA ALA A 245 -3.96 -5.99 -14.48
C ALA A 245 -3.29 -5.36 -13.26
N PHE A 246 -4.02 -4.54 -12.48
CA PHE A 246 -3.57 -4.01 -11.20
C PHE A 246 -2.97 -5.08 -10.26
N TYR A 247 -3.58 -6.27 -10.24
CA TYR A 247 -3.18 -7.36 -9.36
C TYR A 247 -2.06 -8.24 -9.94
N ASP A 248 -1.64 -8.01 -11.19
CA ASP A 248 -0.61 -8.81 -11.85
C ASP A 248 0.77 -8.16 -11.70
N PHE A 249 1.72 -8.91 -11.13
CA PHE A 249 3.10 -8.47 -10.93
C PHE A 249 4.07 -9.32 -11.79
N PRO A 250 4.13 -9.11 -13.12
CA PRO A 250 4.88 -9.99 -14.03
C PRO A 250 6.41 -9.94 -13.85
N ARG A 251 6.91 -9.02 -13.03
CA ARG A 251 8.34 -8.79 -12.77
C ARG A 251 8.77 -9.20 -11.36
N ILE A 252 7.90 -9.92 -10.63
CA ILE A 252 8.11 -10.43 -9.27
C ILE A 252 7.82 -11.93 -9.28
#